data_AF-A0A2G1W281-F1
#
_entry.id   AF-A0A2G1W281-F1
#
_cell.length_a   1.000
_cell.length_b   1.000
_cell.length_c   1.000
_cell.angle_alpha   90.00
_cell.angle_beta   90.00
_cell.angle_gamma   90.00
#
_symmetry.space_group_name_H-M   'P 1'
#
loop_
_entity.id
_entity.type
_entity.pdbx_description
1 polymer ?
#
loop_
_entity_poly.entity_id
_entity_poly.type
_entity_poly.pdbx_seq_one_letter_code
_entity_poly.pdbx_strand_id
1 'polypeptide(L)'
;MSKKITMTARPRAKPEIDKWVETRGSAVAEKPAVKPKRLTIDIDPSLHRRLKMSCVNRDIQIADLIRKLIQSELDSQEQTMPDR
;
A
#
# COMPACT_ATOMS: atom_id res chain seq x y z
N MET A 1 30.81 -41.13 11.57
CA MET A 1 31.51 -40.17 10.70
C MET A 1 30.87 -38.79 10.87
N SER A 2 31.31 -38.02 11.86
CA SER A 2 30.78 -36.71 12.25
C SER A 2 31.48 -35.59 11.48
N LYS A 3 30.77 -34.93 10.57
CA LYS A 3 31.29 -33.77 9.83
C LYS A 3 31.16 -32.50 10.68
N LYS A 4 32.27 -32.06 11.26
CA LYS A 4 32.40 -30.82 12.04
C LYS A 4 32.47 -29.64 11.07
N ILE A 5 31.47 -28.75 11.11
CA ILE A 5 31.45 -27.53 10.29
C ILE A 5 32.07 -26.40 11.12
N THR A 6 33.24 -25.94 10.70
CA THR A 6 33.95 -24.80 11.29
C THR A 6 33.35 -23.51 10.71
N MET A 7 32.56 -22.79 11.50
CA MET A 7 32.03 -21.47 11.13
C MET A 7 33.15 -20.43 11.24
N THR A 8 33.74 -20.04 10.10
CA THR A 8 34.71 -18.94 10.02
C THR A 8 34.02 -17.58 10.05
N ALA A 9 34.64 -16.66 10.81
CA ALA A 9 34.49 -15.20 10.94
C ALA A 9 33.30 -14.48 10.25
N ARG A 10 32.60 -13.68 11.07
CA ARG A 10 31.45 -12.81 10.75
C ARG A 10 31.64 -12.00 9.45
N PRO A 11 30.73 -12.13 8.45
CA PRO A 11 30.77 -11.29 7.27
C PRO A 11 30.45 -9.84 7.66
N ARG A 12 31.32 -8.91 7.26
CA ARG A 12 31.11 -7.45 7.45
C ARG A 12 29.89 -7.00 6.62
N ALA A 13 29.10 -6.10 7.20
CA ALA A 13 27.84 -5.63 6.65
C ALA A 13 27.96 -5.19 5.17
N LYS A 14 27.08 -5.73 4.32
CA LYS A 14 26.97 -5.33 2.92
C LYS A 14 26.38 -3.91 2.85
N PRO A 15 27.02 -2.94 2.17
CA PRO A 15 26.51 -1.57 1.97
C PRO A 15 25.33 -1.49 0.96
N GLU A 16 24.77 -2.63 0.55
CA GLU A 16 23.70 -2.72 -0.43
C GLU A 16 22.33 -2.28 0.13
N ILE A 17 22.19 -2.28 1.46
CA ILE A 17 20.96 -1.87 2.15
C ILE A 17 20.71 -0.37 1.99
N ASP A 18 21.75 0.45 2.05
CA ASP A 18 21.64 1.91 1.89
C ASP A 18 21.17 2.32 0.49
N LYS A 19 21.59 1.60 -0.57
CA LYS A 19 21.10 1.84 -1.94
C LYS A 19 19.59 1.61 -2.10
N TRP A 20 19.02 0.65 -1.36
CA TRP A 20 17.57 0.42 -1.36
C TRP A 20 16.80 1.55 -0.67
N VAL A 21 17.42 2.21 0.31
CA VAL A 21 16.81 3.36 1.02
C VAL A 21 16.87 4.62 0.15
N GLU A 22 17.98 4.87 -0.56
CA GLU A 22 18.12 6.03 -1.44
C GLU A 22 17.18 5.97 -2.66
N THR A 23 16.93 4.78 -3.21
CA THR A 23 16.03 4.61 -4.37
C THR A 23 14.57 5.01 -4.04
N ARG A 24 14.16 4.97 -2.76
CA ARG A 24 12.84 5.48 -2.33
C ARG A 24 12.78 7.00 -2.16
N GLY A 25 13.92 7.68 -2.01
CA GLY A 25 13.99 9.12 -1.80
C GLY A 25 13.85 9.96 -3.06
N SER A 26 13.92 9.34 -4.24
CA SER A 26 13.98 10.08 -5.51
C SER A 26 13.07 9.48 -6.60
N ALA A 27 11.87 9.07 -6.22
CA ALA A 27 10.77 9.03 -7.19
C ALA A 27 10.09 10.41 -7.18
N VAL A 28 10.76 11.41 -7.77
CA VAL A 28 10.08 12.58 -8.33
C VAL A 28 9.34 12.10 -9.57
N ALA A 29 8.30 11.28 -9.33
CA ALA A 29 7.37 10.88 -10.36
C ALA A 29 6.48 12.08 -10.64
N GLU A 30 6.61 12.56 -11.87
CA GLU A 30 5.78 13.53 -12.57
C GLU A 30 4.43 13.75 -11.89
N LYS A 31 4.30 14.94 -11.30
CA LYS A 31 3.14 15.45 -10.57
C LYS A 31 1.88 15.20 -11.41
N PRO A 32 1.04 14.18 -11.10
CA PRO A 32 -0.33 14.20 -11.57
C PRO A 32 -0.97 15.43 -10.92
N ALA A 33 -1.84 16.14 -11.62
CA ALA A 33 -2.40 17.43 -11.20
C ALA A 33 -3.10 17.42 -9.82
N VAL A 34 -3.25 16.26 -9.18
CA VAL A 34 -3.75 16.09 -7.83
C VAL A 34 -2.75 15.27 -7.02
N LYS A 35 -2.12 15.89 -6.01
CA LYS A 35 -1.30 15.17 -5.04
C LYS A 35 -2.20 14.16 -4.30
N PRO A 36 -1.95 12.84 -4.38
CA PRO A 36 -2.74 11.87 -3.63
C PRO A 36 -2.58 12.16 -2.13
N LYS A 37 -3.70 12.41 -1.43
CA LYS A 37 -3.72 12.49 0.03
C LYS A 37 -3.69 11.07 0.61
N ARG A 38 -2.82 10.85 1.61
CA ARG A 38 -2.77 9.58 2.35
C ARG A 38 -3.96 9.52 3.29
N LEU A 39 -4.78 8.47 3.15
CA LEU A 39 -5.89 8.17 4.03
C LEU A 39 -5.50 6.96 4.89
N THR A 40 -5.42 7.15 6.20
CA THR A 40 -5.25 6.05 7.17
C THR A 40 -6.62 5.68 7.69
N ILE A 41 -6.99 4.41 7.55
CA ILE A 41 -8.28 3.87 7.97
C ILE A 41 -8.04 2.62 8.83
N ASP A 42 -8.59 2.65 10.03
CA ASP A 42 -8.60 1.49 10.91
C ASP A 42 -9.83 0.63 10.57
N ILE A 43 -9.58 -0.64 10.28
CA ILE A 43 -10.61 -1.61 9.91
C ILE A 43 -10.41 -2.90 10.71
N ASP A 44 -11.52 -3.55 11.07
CA ASP A 44 -11.48 -4.84 11.75
C ASP A 44 -10.77 -5.90 10.88
N PRO A 45 -9.94 -6.79 11.45
CA PRO A 45 -9.23 -7.83 10.69
C PRO A 45 -10.17 -8.75 9.90
N SER A 46 -11.37 -9.02 10.41
CA SER A 46 -12.38 -9.87 9.74
C SER A 46 -12.93 -9.15 8.51
N LEU A 47 -13.17 -7.84 8.62
CA LEU A 47 -13.64 -6.99 7.52
C LEU A 47 -12.55 -6.85 6.47
N HIS A 48 -11.31 -6.59 6.87
CA HIS A 48 -10.17 -6.51 5.96
C HIS A 48 -9.99 -7.80 5.16
N ARG A 49 -10.13 -8.97 5.80
CA ARG A 49 -10.04 -10.26 5.12
C ARG A 49 -11.13 -10.42 4.06
N ARG A 50 -12.38 -10.07 4.37
CA ARG A 50 -13.50 -10.10 3.41
C ARG A 50 -13.29 -9.12 2.26
N LEU A 51 -12.85 -7.90 2.56
CA LEU A 51 -12.52 -6.88 1.57
C LEU A 51 -11.42 -7.37 0.62
N LYS A 52 -10.35 -7.94 1.18
CA LYS A 52 -9.23 -8.49 0.42
C LYS A 52 -9.67 -9.66 -0.47
N MET A 53 -10.47 -10.59 0.04
CA MET A 53 -11.02 -11.69 -0.80
C MET A 53 -11.87 -11.16 -1.97
N SER A 54 -12.71 -10.15 -1.71
CA SER A 54 -13.52 -9.51 -2.77
C SER A 54 -12.64 -8.85 -3.83
N CYS A 55 -11.54 -8.20 -3.42
CA CYS A 55 -10.57 -7.59 -4.33
C CYS A 55 -9.85 -8.63 -5.19
N VAL A 56 -9.42 -9.75 -4.59
CA VAL A 56 -8.77 -10.85 -5.32
C VAL A 56 -9.71 -11.45 -6.37
N ASN A 57 -10.98 -11.70 -6.01
CA ASN A 57 -11.95 -12.24 -6.97
C ASN A 57 -12.24 -11.31 -8.15
N ARG A 58 -12.01 -10.00 -7.98
CA ARG A 58 -12.28 -8.97 -9.00
C ARG A 58 -11.01 -8.49 -9.71
N ASP A 59 -9.84 -9.03 -9.34
CA ASP A 59 -8.52 -8.61 -9.82
C ASP A 59 -8.27 -7.09 -9.68
N ILE A 60 -8.77 -6.47 -8.60
CA ILE A 60 -8.64 -5.04 -8.34
C ILE A 60 -7.80 -4.77 -7.10
N GLN A 61 -7.14 -3.60 -7.07
CA GLN A 61 -6.44 -3.14 -5.88
C GLN A 61 -7.42 -2.60 -4.84
N ILE A 62 -7.13 -2.86 -3.55
CA ILE A 62 -7.91 -2.32 -2.42
C ILE A 62 -8.04 -0.79 -2.49
N ALA A 63 -6.98 -0.10 -2.90
CA ALA A 63 -6.99 1.35 -3.05
C ALA A 63 -7.99 1.82 -4.13
N ASP A 64 -8.13 1.07 -5.24
CA ASP A 64 -9.07 1.39 -6.31
C ASP A 64 -10.51 1.15 -5.86
N LEU A 65 -10.77 0.04 -5.15
CA LEU A 65 -12.08 -0.24 -4.56
C LEU A 65 -12.50 0.87 -3.59
N ILE A 66 -11.60 1.29 -2.70
CA ILE A 66 -11.89 2.35 -1.74
C ILE A 66 -12.11 3.69 -2.45
N ARG A 67 -11.32 4.01 -3.48
CA ARG A 67 -11.52 5.22 -4.27
C ARG A 67 -12.89 5.24 -4.94
N LYS A 68 -13.31 4.13 -5.57
CA LYS A 68 -14.63 4.00 -6.19
C LYS A 68 -15.76 4.10 -5.18
N LEU A 69 -15.62 3.44 -4.02
CA LEU A 69 -16.61 3.51 -2.95
C LEU A 69 -16.79 4.96 -2.47
N ILE A 70 -15.69 5.65 -2.17
CA ILE A 70 -15.73 7.06 -1.75
C ILE A 70 -16.36 7.95 -2.83
N GLN A 71 -15.99 7.76 -4.10
CA GLN A 71 -16.57 8.55 -5.20
C GLN A 71 -18.08 8.31 -5.34
N SER A 72 -18.52 7.06 -5.29
CA SER A 72 -19.94 6.69 -5.39
C SER A 72 -20.77 7.24 -4.23
N GLU A 73 -20.25 7.17 -3.01
CA GLU A 73 -20.93 7.72 -1.83
C GLU A 73 -21.02 9.25 -1.93
N LEU A 74 -19.93 9.94 -2.30
CA LEU A 74 -19.94 11.40 -2.44
C LEU A 74 -20.87 11.88 -3.56
N ASP A 75 -20.89 11.22 -4.71
CA ASP A 75 -21.82 11.53 -5.81
C ASP A 75 -23.29 11.36 -5.37
N SER A 76 -23.57 10.31 -4.59
CA SER A 76 -24.89 10.06 -4.02
C SER A 76 -25.29 11.11 -2.97
N GLN A 77 -24.32 11.61 -2.18
CA GLN A 77 -24.56 12.67 -1.18
C GLN A 77 -24.71 14.05 -1.83
N GLU A 78 -24.02 14.32 -2.93
CA GLU A 78 -24.10 15.60 -3.64
C GLU A 78 -25.48 15.79 -4.30
N GLN A 79 -26.11 14.70 -4.75
CA GLN A 79 -27.49 14.75 -5.26
C GLN A 79 -28.55 15.04 -4.20
N THR A 80 -28.25 14.89 -2.90
CA THR A 80 -29.24 15.12 -1.83
C THR A 80 -29.30 16.56 -1.32
N MET A 81 -28.41 17.44 -1.78
CA MET A 81 -28.37 18.83 -1.35
C MET A 81 -28.53 19.79 -2.54
N PRO A 82 -29.77 20.09 -2.96
CA PRO A 82 -30.01 21.26 -3.79
C PRO A 82 -29.77 22.52 -2.93
N ASP A 83 -28.77 23.29 -3.33
CA ASP A 83 -28.60 24.74 -3.19
C ASP A 83 -29.22 25.44 -1.95
N ARG A 84 -28.36 25.99 -1.09
CA ARG A 84 -28.71 27.14 -0.24
C ARG A 84 -27.72 28.27 -0.47
#